data_AF-A0A973KJC5-F1
#
_entry.id   AF-A0A973KJC5-F1
#
_cell.length_a   1.000
_cell.length_b   1.000
_cell.length_c   1.000
_cell.angle_alpha   90.00
_cell.angle_beta   90.00
_cell.angle_gamma   90.00
#
_symmetry.space_group_name_H-M   'P 1'
#
loop_
_entity.id
_entity.type
_entity.pdbx_description
1 polymer ?
#
loop_
_entity_poly.entity_id
_entity_poly.type
_entity_poly.pdbx_seq_one_letter_code
_entity_poly.pdbx_strand_id
1 'polypeptide(L)'
;MTRKKTRNTSARAAKVRRQTNALATRRRPQLRTDLDGILNAFAEAVAAGAFELAGPNGTPYTATLEDISAYTNAELADDGEPPAGMAEVLQLFADDIRYGALRLRLDGLWESDNDYRPAKGATA
;
A
#
# COMPACT_ATOMS: atom_id res chain seq x y z
N MET A 1 33.60 -25.08 12.68
CA MET A 1 33.18 -23.90 11.90
C MET A 1 31.66 -23.80 11.95
N THR A 2 31.12 -22.93 12.81
CA THR A 2 29.68 -22.87 13.10
C THR A 2 29.04 -21.80 12.23
N ARG A 3 28.21 -22.20 11.25
CA ARG A 3 27.49 -21.29 10.36
C ARG A 3 26.52 -20.43 11.18
N LYS A 4 26.74 -19.11 11.18
CA LYS A 4 25.81 -18.10 11.73
C LYS A 4 24.51 -18.19 10.93
N LYS A 5 23.43 -18.72 11.53
CA LYS A 5 22.06 -18.59 11.00
C LYS A 5 21.64 -17.13 11.17
N THR A 6 21.81 -16.33 10.11
CA THR A 6 21.21 -15.00 10.01
C THR A 6 19.70 -15.18 10.13
N ARG A 7 19.09 -14.74 11.23
CA ARG A 7 17.64 -14.72 11.41
C ARG A 7 17.07 -13.77 10.36
N ASN A 8 16.49 -14.32 9.30
CA ASN A 8 15.75 -13.56 8.32
C ASN A 8 14.56 -12.93 9.06
N THR A 9 14.57 -11.61 9.19
CA THR A 9 13.44 -10.89 9.77
C THR A 9 12.38 -10.93 8.68
N SER A 10 11.27 -11.65 8.89
CA SER A 10 10.22 -11.84 7.87
C SER A 10 9.83 -10.50 7.24
N ALA A 11 9.45 -10.49 5.96
CA ALA A 11 9.05 -9.26 5.30
C ALA A 11 7.84 -8.60 5.97
N ARG A 12 6.96 -9.39 6.58
CA ARG A 12 5.94 -8.91 7.52
C ARG A 12 6.55 -8.08 8.65
N ALA A 13 7.60 -8.60 9.28
CA ALA A 13 8.31 -7.86 10.33
C ALA A 13 9.08 -6.66 9.77
N ALA A 14 9.59 -6.71 8.54
CA ALA A 14 10.24 -5.58 7.87
C ALA A 14 9.24 -4.49 7.46
N LYS A 15 8.05 -4.85 6.97
CA LYS A 15 6.93 -3.96 6.63
C LYS A 15 6.39 -3.30 7.90
N VAL A 16 6.15 -4.08 8.96
CA VAL A 16 5.83 -3.54 10.29
C VAL A 16 6.92 -2.60 10.79
N ARG A 17 8.21 -2.92 10.58
CA ARG A 17 9.32 -2.02 10.95
C ARG A 17 9.36 -0.74 10.12
N ARG A 18 9.12 -0.80 8.80
CA ARG A 18 9.03 0.36 7.92
C ARG A 18 7.87 1.25 8.34
N GLN A 19 6.70 0.67 8.64
CA GLN A 19 5.53 1.35 9.19
C GLN A 19 5.84 2.00 10.56
N THR A 20 6.53 1.28 11.45
CA THR A 20 6.93 1.79 12.78
C THR A 20 7.95 2.93 12.66
N ASN A 21 8.90 2.84 11.73
CA ASN A 21 9.88 3.90 11.47
C ASN A 21 9.24 5.13 10.82
N ALA A 22 8.29 4.93 9.90
CA ALA A 22 7.48 6.00 9.32
C ALA A 22 6.69 6.75 10.41
N LEU A 23 6.13 6.03 11.39
CA LEU A 23 5.47 6.59 12.58
C LEU A 23 6.44 7.47 13.39
N ALA A 24 7.66 6.99 13.65
CA ALA A 24 8.66 7.70 14.46
C ALA A 24 9.18 9.00 13.80
N THR A 25 9.15 9.09 12.47
CA THR A 25 9.66 10.26 11.72
C THR A 25 8.65 11.41 11.53
N ARG A 26 7.40 11.29 11.97
CA ARG A 26 6.39 12.34 11.74
C ARG A 26 6.34 13.40 12.82
N ARG A 27 7.10 14.47 12.58
CA ARG A 27 6.78 15.85 12.99
C ARG A 27 6.53 16.69 11.74
N ARG A 28 5.35 16.56 11.11
CA ARG A 28 4.82 17.60 10.22
C ARG A 28 3.32 17.77 10.47
N PRO A 29 2.82 19.01 10.52
CA PRO A 29 1.39 19.26 10.71
C PRO A 29 0.67 18.85 9.43
N GLN A 30 0.09 17.65 9.44
CA GLN A 30 -0.80 17.20 8.38
C GLN A 30 -2.12 17.97 8.51
N LEU A 31 -2.57 18.56 7.40
CA LEU A 31 -3.93 19.05 7.24
C LEU A 31 -4.87 17.92 7.69
N ARG A 32 -5.59 18.16 8.78
CA ARG A 32 -6.51 17.20 9.40
C ARG A 32 -7.71 16.98 8.48
N THR A 33 -7.55 16.15 7.47
CA THR A 33 -8.69 15.35 7.02
C THR A 33 -8.96 14.36 8.14
N ASP A 34 -10.21 14.27 8.58
CA ASP A 34 -10.63 13.30 9.58
C ASP A 34 -10.27 11.88 9.09
N LEU A 35 -9.60 11.09 9.95
CA LEU A 35 -9.24 9.71 9.63
C LEU A 35 -10.49 8.90 9.29
N ASP A 36 -11.61 9.18 9.96
CA ASP A 36 -12.89 8.51 9.68
C ASP A 36 -13.39 8.86 8.27
N GLY A 37 -13.22 10.11 7.83
CA GLY A 37 -13.52 10.54 6.47
C GLY A 37 -12.63 9.85 5.42
N ILE A 38 -11.34 9.67 5.70
CA ILE A 38 -10.43 8.96 4.79
C ILE A 38 -10.80 7.47 4.71
N LEU A 39 -11.14 6.84 5.84
CA LEU A 39 -11.54 5.43 5.86
C LEU A 39 -12.90 5.20 5.17
N ASN A 40 -13.81 6.17 5.22
CA ASN A 40 -15.05 6.13 4.44
C ASN A 40 -14.77 6.22 2.94
N ALA A 41 -13.93 7.16 2.51
CA ALA A 41 -13.51 7.27 1.10
C ALA A 41 -12.80 6.00 0.62
N PHE A 42 -12.02 5.36 1.48
CA PHE A 42 -11.42 4.05 1.20
C PHE A 42 -12.49 2.98 0.99
N ALA A 43 -13.49 2.90 1.88
CA ALA A 43 -14.57 1.93 1.75
C ALA A 43 -15.39 2.14 0.46
N GLU A 44 -15.63 3.40 0.07
CA GLU A 44 -16.29 3.74 -1.20
C GLU A 44 -15.46 3.28 -2.42
N ALA A 45 -14.15 3.52 -2.43
CA ALA A 45 -13.26 3.06 -3.49
C ALA A 45 -13.21 1.52 -3.58
N VAL A 46 -13.19 0.83 -2.44
CA VAL A 46 -13.29 -0.64 -2.38
C VAL A 46 -14.62 -1.12 -2.96
N ALA A 47 -15.74 -0.47 -2.62
CA ALA A 47 -17.05 -0.81 -3.17
C ALA A 47 -17.14 -0.53 -4.68
N ALA A 48 -16.45 0.51 -5.18
CA ALA A 48 -16.32 0.81 -6.60
C ALA A 48 -15.38 -0.16 -7.34
N GLY A 49 -14.56 -0.93 -6.62
CA GLY A 49 -13.62 -1.90 -7.17
C GLY A 49 -12.33 -1.30 -7.72
N ALA A 50 -12.09 0.00 -7.50
CA ALA A 50 -10.92 0.70 -8.03
C ALA A 50 -10.58 1.97 -7.24
N PHE A 51 -9.32 2.39 -7.37
CA PHE A 51 -8.76 3.58 -6.76
C PHE A 51 -8.24 4.54 -7.85
N GLU A 52 -8.62 5.81 -7.77
CA GLU A 52 -8.00 6.87 -8.56
C GLU A 52 -6.72 7.33 -7.86
N LEU A 53 -5.57 6.96 -8.39
CA LEU A 53 -4.25 7.22 -7.82
C LEU A 53 -3.52 8.35 -8.57
N ALA A 54 -2.72 9.10 -7.84
CA ALA A 54 -1.79 10.08 -8.40
C ALA A 54 -0.54 9.36 -8.92
N GLY A 55 -0.41 9.27 -10.25
CA GLY A 55 0.78 8.80 -10.92
C GLY A 55 1.91 9.83 -10.98
N PRO A 56 2.99 9.54 -11.72
CA PRO A 56 4.09 10.48 -11.92
C PRO A 56 3.58 11.83 -12.41
N ASN A 57 4.13 12.90 -11.84
CA ASN A 57 3.73 14.29 -12.09
C ASN A 57 2.28 14.62 -11.70
N GLY A 58 1.64 13.78 -10.87
CA GLY A 58 0.25 13.99 -10.44
C GLY A 58 -0.79 13.59 -11.48
N THR A 59 -0.40 12.84 -12.52
CA THR A 59 -1.36 12.37 -13.54
C THR A 59 -2.26 11.30 -12.93
N PRO A 60 -3.59 11.46 -12.95
CA PRO A 60 -4.49 10.45 -12.40
C PRO A 60 -4.40 9.15 -13.20
N TYR A 61 -4.46 8.02 -12.51
CA TYR A 61 -4.68 6.72 -13.11
C TYR A 61 -5.53 5.84 -12.20
N THR A 62 -6.34 4.98 -12.81
CA THR A 62 -7.15 4.01 -12.09
C THR A 62 -6.33 2.75 -11.82
N ALA A 63 -6.29 2.28 -10.57
CA ALA A 63 -5.86 0.93 -10.23
C ALA A 63 -7.05 0.12 -9.72
N THR A 64 -7.29 -1.04 -10.34
CA THR A 64 -8.33 -1.95 -9.88
C THR A 64 -7.89 -2.70 -8.63
N LEU A 65 -8.83 -3.31 -7.91
CA LEU A 65 -8.49 -4.23 -6.82
C LEU A 65 -7.63 -5.42 -7.30
N GLU A 66 -7.81 -5.86 -8.56
CA GLU A 66 -6.99 -6.91 -9.15
C GLU A 66 -5.54 -6.46 -9.35
N ASP A 67 -5.33 -5.25 -9.86
CA ASP A 67 -3.99 -4.67 -10.03
C ASP A 67 -3.28 -4.54 -8.68
N ILE A 68 -3.98 -4.03 -7.66
CA ILE A 68 -3.47 -3.88 -6.30
C ILE A 68 -3.13 -5.25 -5.69
N SER A 69 -4.00 -6.24 -5.87
CA SER A 69 -3.78 -7.60 -5.41
C SER A 69 -2.61 -8.27 -6.11
N ALA A 70 -2.47 -8.10 -7.43
CA ALA A 70 -1.37 -8.64 -8.21
C ALA A 70 -0.03 -8.04 -7.77
N TYR A 71 0.03 -6.71 -7.63
CA TYR A 71 1.22 -6.02 -7.12
C TYR A 71 1.59 -6.48 -5.71
N THR A 72 0.61 -6.52 -4.80
CA THR A 72 0.85 -6.92 -3.40
C THR A 72 1.36 -8.37 -3.32
N ASN A 73 0.77 -9.27 -4.11
CA ASN A 73 1.21 -10.67 -4.14
C ASN A 73 2.57 -10.86 -4.81
N ALA A 74 2.94 -10.02 -5.78
CA ALA A 74 4.29 -10.01 -6.34
C ALA A 74 5.32 -9.60 -5.29
N GLU A 75 5.07 -8.51 -4.54
CA GLU A 75 5.94 -8.09 -3.43
C GLU A 75 6.08 -9.19 -2.36
N LEU A 76 4.97 -9.84 -1.97
CA LEU A 76 5.00 -10.97 -1.04
C LEU A 76 5.83 -12.14 -1.59
N ALA A 77 5.69 -12.47 -2.87
CA ALA A 77 6.42 -13.55 -3.50
C ALA A 77 7.93 -13.27 -3.57
N ASP A 78 8.33 -12.03 -3.90
CA ASP A 78 9.73 -11.59 -3.91
C ASP A 78 10.38 -11.72 -2.52
N ASP A 79 9.57 -11.53 -1.48
CA ASP A 79 9.95 -11.70 -0.08
C ASP A 79 9.83 -13.16 0.43
N GLY A 80 9.39 -14.09 -0.41
CA GLY A 80 9.19 -15.51 -0.08
C GLY A 80 8.00 -15.77 0.85
N GLU A 81 7.06 -14.84 0.92
CA GLU A 81 5.81 -14.95 1.67
C GLU A 81 4.71 -15.60 0.82
N PRO A 82 3.77 -16.34 1.44
CA PRO A 82 2.63 -16.90 0.72
C PRO A 82 1.72 -15.77 0.19
N PRO A 83 0.98 -16.02 -0.90
CA PRO A 83 0.05 -15.03 -1.43
C PRO A 83 -1.05 -14.71 -0.43
N ALA A 84 -1.40 -13.43 -0.33
CA ALA A 84 -2.51 -12.91 0.45
C ALA A 84 -3.82 -12.96 -0.35
N GLY A 85 -4.91 -13.33 0.32
CA GLY A 85 -6.25 -13.20 -0.23
C GLY A 85 -6.72 -11.73 -0.22
N MET A 86 -7.77 -11.42 -1.00
CA MET A 86 -8.25 -10.03 -1.15
C MET A 86 -8.57 -9.33 0.18
N ALA A 87 -9.17 -10.02 1.15
CA ALA A 87 -9.47 -9.43 2.46
C ALA A 87 -8.19 -9.02 3.21
N GLU A 88 -7.11 -9.79 3.08
CA GLU A 88 -5.81 -9.46 3.67
C GLU A 88 -5.13 -8.32 2.91
N VAL A 89 -5.21 -8.30 1.58
CA VAL A 89 -4.72 -7.18 0.75
C VAL A 89 -5.40 -5.87 1.16
N LEU A 90 -6.73 -5.87 1.30
CA LEU A 90 -7.49 -4.69 1.74
C LEU A 90 -7.11 -4.25 3.17
N GLN A 91 -6.85 -5.21 4.07
CA GLN A 91 -6.39 -4.92 5.42
C GLN A 91 -5.00 -4.26 5.40
N LEU A 92 -4.07 -4.75 4.58
CA LEU A 92 -2.75 -4.13 4.38
C LEU A 92 -2.87 -2.71 3.83
N PHE A 93 -3.79 -2.47 2.90
CA PHE A 93 -4.06 -1.13 2.35
C PHE A 93 -4.65 -0.16 3.39
N ALA A 94 -5.61 -0.63 4.20
CA ALA A 94 -6.18 0.15 5.30
C ALA A 94 -5.11 0.52 6.34
N ASP A 95 -4.17 -0.39 6.59
CA ASP A 95 -3.03 -0.11 7.45
C ASP A 95 -2.07 0.90 6.81
N ASP A 96 -1.84 0.83 5.51
CA ASP A 96 -1.05 1.83 4.79
C ASP A 96 -1.69 3.23 4.87
N ILE A 97 -3.03 3.34 4.98
CA ILE A 97 -3.71 4.62 5.31
C ILE A 97 -3.40 5.06 6.73
N ARG A 98 -3.57 4.18 7.72
CA ARG A 98 -3.32 4.50 9.14
C ARG A 98 -1.88 4.93 9.38
N TYR A 99 -0.93 4.33 8.67
CA TYR A 99 0.49 4.68 8.71
C TYR A 99 0.86 5.78 7.69
N GLY A 100 -0.08 6.22 6.86
CA GLY A 100 0.03 7.24 5.82
C GLY A 100 1.07 6.94 4.73
N ALA A 101 1.30 5.67 4.43
CA ALA A 101 1.92 5.21 3.18
C ALA A 101 0.92 5.27 2.00
N LEU A 102 -0.38 5.33 2.31
CA LEU A 102 -1.46 5.67 1.39
C LEU A 102 -2.19 6.91 1.94
N ARG A 103 -2.43 7.92 1.10
CA ARG A 103 -3.02 9.20 1.52
C ARG A 103 -4.07 9.67 0.53
N LEU A 104 -5.14 10.27 1.03
CA LEU A 104 -6.10 10.95 0.18
C LEU A 104 -5.70 12.43 0.03
N ARG A 105 -5.50 12.88 -1.21
CA ARG A 105 -5.24 14.28 -1.55
C ARG A 105 -6.54 15.08 -1.57
N LEU A 106 -6.41 16.41 -1.50
CA LEU A 106 -7.56 17.33 -1.53
C LEU A 106 -8.30 17.34 -2.88
N ASP A 107 -7.64 16.90 -3.96
CA ASP A 107 -8.23 16.73 -5.29
C ASP A 107 -8.95 15.38 -5.48
N GLY A 108 -9.03 14.56 -4.42
CA GLY A 108 -9.69 13.26 -4.44
C GLY A 108 -8.83 12.11 -4.94
N LEU A 109 -7.57 12.36 -5.31
CA LEU A 109 -6.65 11.30 -5.72
C LEU A 109 -5.95 10.65 -4.53
N TRP A 110 -5.75 9.35 -4.62
CA TRP A 110 -4.94 8.59 -3.69
C TRP A 110 -3.45 8.74 -4.04
N GLU A 111 -2.62 9.06 -3.05
CA GLU A 111 -1.17 9.13 -3.18
C GLU A 111 -0.54 7.94 -2.44
N SER A 112 0.28 7.17 -3.14
CA SER A 112 1.01 6.03 -2.59
C SER A 112 2.47 6.06 -3.06
N ASP A 113 3.37 5.54 -2.24
CA ASP A 113 4.77 5.33 -2.63
C ASP A 113 4.92 4.13 -3.60
N ASN A 114 3.88 3.30 -3.73
CA ASN A 114 3.84 2.15 -4.63
C ASN A 114 3.21 2.51 -5.99
N ASP A 115 3.68 1.87 -7.05
CA ASP A 115 3.11 1.99 -8.39
C ASP A 115 2.32 0.72 -8.73
N TYR A 116 1.00 0.79 -8.61
CA TYR A 116 0.10 -0.34 -8.88
C TYR A 116 -0.22 -0.51 -10.37
N ARG A 117 0.38 0.31 -11.25
CA ARG A 117 0.17 0.12 -12.69
C ARG A 117 0.73 -1.25 -13.08
N PRO A 118 0.00 -2.03 -13.89
CA PRO A 118 0.54 -3.27 -14.42
C PRO A 118 1.84 -2.96 -15.15
N ALA A 119 2.86 -3.78 -14.90
CA ALA A 119 4.15 -3.64 -15.58
C ALA A 119 3.89 -3.58 -17.09
N LYS A 120 4.31 -2.47 -17.74
CA LYS A 120 4.20 -2.33 -19.21
C LYS A 120 4.93 -3.50 -19.86
N GLY A 121 4.19 -4.52 -20.28
CA GLY A 121 4.74 -5.74 -20.87
C GLY A 121 3.92 -7.02 -20.64
N ALA A 122 2.99 -7.06 -19.68
CA ALA A 122 2.11 -8.21 -19.50
C ALA A 122 0.82 -8.08 -20.33
N THR A 123 0.95 -7.91 -21.65
CA THR A 123 -0.12 -8.30 -22.57
C THR A 123 0.11 -9.75 -22.95
N ALA A 124 -0.97 -10.54 -22.84
CA ALA A 124 -1.06 -11.97 -23.10
C ALA A 124 -0.41 -12.44 -24.42
#